data_AF-A0A947C9E6-F1
#
_entry.id   AF-A0A947C9E6-F1
#
_cell.length_a   1.000
_cell.length_b   1.000
_cell.length_c   1.000
_cell.angle_alpha   90.00
_cell.angle_beta   90.00
_cell.angle_gamma   90.00
#
_symmetry.space_group_name_H-M   'P 1'
#
loop_
_entity.id
_entity.type
_entity.pdbx_description
1 polymer ?
#
loop_
_entity_poly.entity_id
_entity_poly.type
_entity_poly.pdbx_seq_one_letter_code
_entity_poly.pdbx_strand_id
1 'polypeptide(L)'
;MLKIGTIAWLLCFVSCVHGSDGVAVETHSGAVAQYTVTIFDNLGGARVRACFNGVAFARLVPMSSSASSQLQSASIDGIPLEIHDGRILLNEPSRHACVNYETQFKPSRFRLGDSSAVLSQSQWLWRPEPLP
;
A
#
# COMPACT_ATOMS: atom_id res chain seq x y z
N MET A 1 -19.86 -62.69 41.15
CA MET A 1 -21.34 -62.56 41.12
C MET A 1 -21.72 -61.69 39.92
N LEU A 2 -22.63 -62.19 39.10
CA LEU A 2 -23.13 -61.59 37.86
C LEU A 2 -24.45 -60.84 38.14
N LYS A 3 -24.64 -59.65 37.56
CA LYS A 3 -25.92 -58.99 37.20
C LYS A 3 -25.55 -57.71 36.44
N ILE A 4 -25.64 -57.64 35.10
CA ILE A 4 -26.85 -57.41 34.27
C ILE A 4 -27.72 -56.32 34.92
N GLY A 5 -28.07 -55.19 34.32
CA GLY A 5 -27.97 -54.63 32.98
C GLY A 5 -28.41 -53.15 33.10
N THR A 6 -28.30 -52.33 32.06
CA THR A 6 -29.45 -51.83 31.29
C THR A 6 -28.92 -50.84 30.24
N ILE A 7 -29.65 -50.83 29.13
CA ILE A 7 -29.43 -50.29 27.79
C ILE A 7 -29.55 -48.75 27.72
N ALA A 8 -29.03 -48.21 26.61
CA ALA A 8 -29.32 -46.89 26.00
C ALA A 8 -28.63 -45.67 26.67
N TRP A 9 -28.02 -44.74 25.94
CA TRP A 9 -28.40 -44.19 24.64
C TRP A 9 -27.18 -43.58 23.94
N LEU A 10 -27.11 -43.77 22.62
CA LEU A 10 -26.15 -43.12 21.72
C LEU A 10 -26.46 -41.61 21.69
N LEU A 11 -25.59 -40.77 22.26
CA LEU A 11 -25.59 -39.32 22.01
C LEU A 11 -24.31 -38.97 21.28
N CYS A 12 -24.37 -39.05 19.95
CA CYS A 12 -23.41 -38.43 19.06
C CYS A 12 -23.56 -36.90 19.13
N PHE A 13 -22.85 -36.26 20.06
CA PHE A 13 -22.51 -34.85 19.91
C PHE A 13 -21.10 -34.77 19.30
N VAL A 14 -21.08 -34.72 17.97
CA VAL A 14 -19.91 -34.27 17.22
C VAL A 14 -19.82 -32.76 17.42
N SER A 15 -19.09 -32.36 18.46
CA SER A 15 -18.58 -31.00 18.59
C SER A 15 -17.07 -31.09 18.50
N CYS A 16 -16.57 -31.11 17.27
CA CYS A 16 -15.17 -30.86 16.96
C CYS A 16 -14.82 -29.44 17.40
N VAL A 17 -14.47 -29.25 18.68
CA VAL A 17 -13.74 -28.06 19.12
C VAL A 17 -12.27 -28.29 18.74
N HIS A 18 -11.97 -28.14 17.46
CA HIS A 18 -10.59 -27.94 17.05
C HIS A 18 -10.22 -26.53 17.49
N GLY A 19 -9.70 -26.44 18.71
CA GLY A 19 -8.90 -25.33 19.17
C GLY A 19 -7.76 -25.17 18.17
N SER A 20 -7.96 -24.26 17.22
CA SER A 20 -6.86 -23.74 16.45
C SER A 20 -6.12 -22.83 17.41
N ASP A 21 -5.18 -23.40 18.17
CA ASP A 21 -4.04 -22.69 18.71
C ASP A 21 -3.21 -22.19 17.52
N GLY A 22 -3.80 -21.23 16.80
CA GLY A 22 -3.07 -20.33 15.94
C GLY A 22 -2.25 -19.48 16.86
N VAL A 23 -1.05 -19.97 17.19
CA VAL A 23 0.08 -19.11 17.52
C VAL A 23 0.02 -18.00 16.49
N ALA A 24 -0.44 -16.82 16.91
CA ALA A 24 -0.29 -15.61 16.14
C ALA A 24 1.22 -15.44 16.01
N VAL A 25 1.77 -15.98 14.93
CA VAL A 25 3.07 -15.57 14.44
C VAL A 25 2.86 -14.10 14.18
N GLU A 26 3.32 -13.26 15.11
CA GLU A 26 3.56 -11.85 14.86
C GLU A 26 4.47 -11.81 13.63
N THR A 27 3.81 -11.74 12.48
CA THR A 27 4.45 -11.63 11.20
C THR A 27 5.16 -10.31 11.32
N HIS A 28 6.50 -10.32 11.28
CA HIS A 28 7.30 -9.11 11.30
C HIS A 28 6.60 -8.09 10.40
N SER A 29 6.10 -7.00 11.00
CA SER A 29 5.22 -6.03 10.35
C SER A 29 5.97 -5.41 9.18
N GLY A 30 5.86 -6.03 8.01
CA GLY A 30 6.52 -5.60 6.79
C GLY A 30 6.02 -4.21 6.41
N ALA A 31 6.84 -3.47 5.67
CA ALA A 31 6.38 -2.21 5.10
C ALA A 31 5.15 -2.47 4.22
N VAL A 32 4.01 -1.88 4.57
CA VAL A 32 2.79 -1.94 3.75
C VAL A 32 2.54 -0.57 3.14
N ALA A 33 2.25 -0.53 1.85
CA ALA A 33 1.87 0.66 1.13
C ALA A 33 0.54 0.45 0.41
N GLN A 34 -0.40 1.39 0.58
CA GLN A 34 -1.69 1.41 -0.11
C GLN A 34 -1.75 2.65 -0.98
N TYR A 35 -2.07 2.48 -2.26
CA TYR A 35 -2.12 3.55 -3.24
C TYR A 35 -3.52 3.69 -3.82
N THR A 36 -4.07 4.90 -3.76
CA THR A 36 -5.23 5.30 -4.54
C THR A 36 -4.76 6.25 -5.63
N VAL A 37 -4.97 5.87 -6.89
CA VAL A 37 -4.49 6.62 -8.06
C VAL A 37 -5.68 7.11 -8.87
N THR A 38 -5.72 8.40 -9.16
CA THR A 38 -6.69 9.02 -10.06
C THR A 38 -5.96 9.61 -11.25
N ILE A 39 -6.20 9.05 -12.42
CA ILE A 39 -5.66 9.56 -13.69
C ILE A 39 -6.58 10.67 -14.21
N PHE A 40 -5.99 11.76 -14.71
CA PHE A 40 -6.73 12.92 -15.22
C PHE A 40 -6.21 13.40 -16.58
N ASP A 41 -6.93 14.35 -17.19
CA ASP A 41 -6.60 15.04 -18.44
C ASP A 41 -6.14 14.13 -19.58
N ASN A 42 -6.90 13.06 -19.87
CA ASN A 42 -6.60 12.11 -20.94
C ASN A 42 -5.17 11.50 -20.84
N LEU A 43 -4.80 11.04 -19.66
CA LEU A 43 -3.44 10.57 -19.34
C LEU A 43 -2.41 11.72 -19.33
N GLY A 44 -2.83 12.92 -18.94
CA GLY A 44 -1.94 14.06 -18.70
C GLY A 44 -1.22 13.99 -17.35
N GLY A 45 -1.78 13.27 -16.38
CA GLY A 45 -1.18 13.09 -15.06
C GLY A 45 -1.96 12.20 -14.11
N ALA A 46 -1.45 12.09 -12.89
CA ALA A 46 -2.08 11.37 -11.80
C ALA A 46 -2.03 12.12 -10.47
N ARG A 47 -3.14 12.08 -9.75
CA ARG A 47 -3.19 12.37 -8.31
C ARG A 47 -3.13 11.07 -7.55
N VAL A 48 -2.23 10.98 -6.59
CA VAL A 48 -2.00 9.77 -5.81
C VAL A 48 -2.14 10.07 -4.34
N ARG A 49 -2.88 9.23 -3.63
CA ARG A 49 -2.83 9.12 -2.18
C ARG A 49 -2.12 7.83 -1.82
N ALA A 50 -0.96 7.94 -1.18
CA ALA A 50 -0.14 6.80 -0.76
C ALA A 50 -0.07 6.75 0.77
N CYS A 51 -0.62 5.69 1.37
CA CYS A 51 -0.58 5.45 2.80
C CYS A 51 0.42 4.35 3.15
N PHE A 52 1.40 4.67 3.99
CA PHE A 52 2.50 3.79 4.38
C PHE A 52 2.35 3.36 5.84
N ASN A 53 2.76 2.12 6.14
CA ASN A 53 2.70 1.51 7.47
C ASN A 53 3.94 0.63 7.73
N GLY A 54 4.38 0.57 8.98
CA GLY A 54 5.31 -0.45 9.51
C GLY A 54 6.74 0.05 9.70
N VAL A 55 7.38 0.54 8.62
CA VAL A 55 8.77 1.02 8.66
C VAL A 55 8.84 2.52 8.93
N ALA A 56 9.83 2.96 9.72
CA ALA A 56 10.09 4.38 9.91
C ALA A 56 10.79 4.95 8.67
N PHE A 57 10.33 6.11 8.18
CA PHE A 57 10.91 6.82 7.05
C PHE A 57 10.80 8.32 7.26
N ALA A 58 11.76 9.07 6.72
CA ALA A 58 11.71 10.54 6.65
C ALA A 58 11.56 11.04 5.21
N ARG A 59 11.66 10.14 4.23
CA ARG A 59 11.65 10.48 2.81
C ARG A 59 10.94 9.42 2.00
N LEU A 60 10.28 9.86 0.94
CA LEU A 60 9.83 9.00 -0.13
C LEU A 60 10.70 9.19 -1.36
N VAL A 61 11.10 8.08 -1.98
CA VAL A 61 11.94 8.05 -3.17
C VAL A 61 11.16 7.54 -4.37
N PRO A 62 11.38 8.12 -5.57
CA PRO A 62 10.69 7.66 -6.76
C PRO A 62 11.14 6.24 -7.12
N MET A 63 10.20 5.40 -7.54
CA MET A 63 10.50 4.03 -7.97
C MET A 63 11.07 3.95 -9.40
N SER A 64 11.02 5.06 -10.15
CA SER A 64 11.68 5.20 -11.45
C SER A 64 12.34 6.57 -11.58
N SER A 65 13.45 6.64 -12.33
CA SER A 65 14.10 7.92 -12.64
C SER A 65 13.19 8.88 -13.38
N SER A 66 12.26 8.37 -14.21
CA SER A 66 11.27 9.19 -14.92
C SER A 66 10.29 9.89 -13.97
N ALA A 67 9.89 9.24 -12.88
CA ALA A 67 8.90 9.76 -11.93
C ALA A 67 9.40 11.02 -11.20
N SER A 68 10.70 11.09 -10.88
CA SER A 68 11.32 12.25 -10.20
C SER A 68 10.99 13.57 -10.91
N SER A 69 11.21 13.63 -12.23
CA SER A 69 10.98 14.84 -13.04
C SER A 69 9.50 15.20 -13.26
N GLN A 70 8.59 14.32 -12.85
CA GLN A 70 7.16 14.43 -13.13
C GLN A 70 6.36 14.93 -11.92
N LEU A 71 6.95 14.90 -10.73
CA LEU A 71 6.33 15.32 -9.49
C LEU A 71 6.07 16.84 -9.49
N GLN A 72 4.82 17.24 -9.29
CA GLN A 72 4.39 18.63 -9.25
C GLN A 72 4.22 19.15 -7.83
N SER A 73 3.67 18.31 -6.95
CA SER A 73 3.37 18.70 -5.56
C SER A 73 3.25 17.48 -4.66
N ALA A 74 3.43 17.69 -3.36
CA ALA A 74 3.21 16.69 -2.32
C ALA A 74 2.69 17.36 -1.04
N SER A 75 1.82 16.68 -0.29
CA SER A 75 1.25 17.16 0.96
C SER A 75 0.81 16.04 1.90
N ILE A 76 0.73 16.37 3.20
CA ILE A 76 0.05 15.57 4.23
C ILE A 76 -1.04 16.46 4.82
N ASP A 77 -2.29 15.98 4.82
CA ASP A 77 -3.44 16.73 5.35
C ASP A 77 -3.56 18.17 4.81
N GLY A 78 -3.18 18.38 3.55
CA GLY A 78 -3.17 19.67 2.87
C GLY A 78 -1.95 20.55 3.19
N ILE A 79 -1.08 20.15 4.11
CA ILE A 79 0.17 20.85 4.42
C ILE A 79 1.22 20.46 3.38
N PRO A 80 1.79 21.43 2.63
CA PRO A 80 2.81 21.15 1.63
C PRO A 80 4.05 20.49 2.23
N LEU A 81 4.59 19.51 1.52
CA LEU A 81 5.88 18.89 1.84
C LEU A 81 6.98 19.44 0.95
N GLU A 82 8.21 19.41 1.48
CA GLU A 82 9.38 19.76 0.69
C GLU A 82 9.67 18.67 -0.36
N ILE A 83 10.10 19.11 -1.55
CA ILE A 83 10.52 18.25 -2.64
C ILE A 83 11.94 18.60 -3.02
N HIS A 84 12.84 17.61 -2.96
CA HIS A 84 14.24 17.76 -3.37
C HIS A 84 14.62 16.63 -4.33
N ASP A 85 15.03 16.97 -5.56
CA ASP A 85 15.38 16.02 -6.61
C ASP A 85 14.29 14.95 -6.88
N GLY A 86 13.02 15.35 -6.79
CA GLY A 86 11.86 14.46 -6.92
C GLY A 86 11.69 13.47 -5.77
N ARG A 87 12.40 13.65 -4.66
CA ARG A 87 12.15 12.98 -3.37
C ARG A 87 11.18 13.84 -2.56
N ILE A 88 10.26 13.22 -1.86
CA ILE A 88 9.32 13.90 -0.97
C ILE A 88 9.87 13.78 0.45
N LEU A 89 10.07 14.91 1.12
CA LEU A 89 10.61 14.96 2.48
C LEU A 89 9.47 15.18 3.47
N LEU A 90 9.43 14.37 4.51
CA LEU A 90 8.53 14.58 5.63
C LEU A 90 9.17 15.57 6.61
N ASN A 91 8.35 16.37 7.27
CA ASN A 91 8.80 17.31 8.32
C ASN A 91 9.42 16.55 9.51
N GLU A 92 8.90 15.36 9.81
CA GLU A 92 9.41 14.48 10.84
C GLU A 92 9.36 13.01 10.38
N PRO A 93 10.28 12.15 10.86
CA PRO A 93 10.20 10.72 10.62
C PRO A 93 8.86 10.13 11.07
N SER A 94 8.28 9.26 10.26
CA SER A 94 7.03 8.58 10.60
C SER A 94 7.07 7.09 10.25
N ARG A 95 6.32 6.30 11.03
CA ARG A 95 5.97 4.89 10.72
C ARG A 95 4.61 4.75 10.02
N HIS A 96 3.83 5.83 10.03
CA HIS A 96 2.50 5.90 9.44
C HIS A 96 2.25 7.29 8.84
N ALA A 97 2.12 7.38 7.53
CA ALA A 97 1.72 8.63 6.88
C ALA A 97 0.94 8.35 5.60
N CYS A 98 -0.07 9.19 5.34
CA CYS A 98 -0.77 9.26 4.06
C CYS A 98 -0.34 10.52 3.32
N VAL A 99 0.45 10.35 2.26
CA VAL A 99 0.96 11.45 1.43
C VAL A 99 0.10 11.56 0.18
N ASN A 100 -0.39 12.76 -0.09
CA ASN A 100 -1.02 13.10 -1.36
C ASN A 100 0.03 13.74 -2.27
N TYR A 101 0.11 13.33 -3.52
CA TYR A 101 1.02 13.96 -4.48
C TYR A 101 0.44 13.95 -5.89
N GLU A 102 0.88 14.91 -6.70
CA GLU A 102 0.47 15.04 -8.10
C GLU A 102 1.67 14.85 -9.03
N THR A 103 1.45 14.10 -10.10
CA THR A 103 2.45 13.88 -11.16
C THR A 103 1.87 14.28 -12.51
N GLN A 104 2.70 14.87 -13.36
CA GLN A 104 2.40 15.07 -14.77
C GLN A 104 3.14 14.04 -15.60
N PHE A 105 2.42 13.32 -16.44
CA PHE A 105 3.07 12.44 -17.38
C PHE A 105 3.70 13.30 -18.47
N LYS A 106 4.96 13.02 -18.81
CA LYS A 106 5.54 13.62 -20.00
C LYS A 106 4.59 13.35 -21.16
N PRO A 107 4.29 14.33 -22.02
CA PRO A 107 3.47 14.11 -23.19
C PRO A 107 4.18 13.10 -24.09
N SER A 108 3.87 11.84 -23.86
CA SER A 108 4.04 10.79 -24.83
C SER A 108 3.21 11.21 -26.03
N ARG A 109 3.73 10.98 -27.24
CA ARG A 109 3.05 11.29 -28.51
C ARG A 109 1.80 10.42 -28.74
N PHE A 110 1.12 9.98 -27.67
CA PHE A 110 -0.13 9.25 -27.75
C PHE A 110 -1.18 10.22 -28.28
N ARG A 111 -1.45 10.09 -29.58
CA ARG A 111 -2.62 10.67 -30.20
C ARG A 111 -3.78 9.72 -29.90
N LEU A 112 -4.92 10.29 -29.47
CA LEU A 112 -6.18 9.55 -29.45
C LEU A 112 -6.41 8.98 -30.87
N GLY A 113 -6.28 7.66 -31.01
CA GLY A 113 -6.25 6.95 -32.29
C GLY A 113 -5.33 5.73 -32.26
N ASP A 114 -4.27 5.76 -31.44
CA ASP A 114 -3.45 4.58 -31.19
C ASP A 114 -4.18 3.66 -30.21
N SER A 115 -4.42 2.42 -30.62
CA SER A 115 -5.37 1.50 -29.98
C SER A 115 -5.01 1.04 -28.56
N SER A 116 -3.89 1.50 -28.01
CA SER A 116 -3.49 1.26 -26.62
C SER A 116 -2.42 2.25 -26.17
N ALA A 117 -2.69 3.03 -25.12
CA ALA A 117 -1.66 3.73 -24.36
C ALA A 117 -1.22 2.83 -23.19
N VAL A 118 0.07 2.54 -23.09
CA VAL A 118 0.64 1.77 -21.97
C VAL A 118 1.33 2.74 -21.02
N LEU A 119 0.77 2.88 -19.83
CA LEU A 119 1.42 3.60 -18.74
C LEU A 119 2.14 2.60 -17.84
N SER A 120 3.40 2.89 -17.52
CA SER A 120 4.12 2.11 -16.52
C SER A 120 3.68 2.55 -15.13
N GLN A 121 3.30 1.60 -14.27
CA GLN A 121 2.95 1.88 -12.87
C GLN A 121 4.05 2.66 -12.15
N SER A 122 5.32 2.47 -12.53
CA SER A 122 6.47 3.15 -11.91
C SER A 122 6.53 4.66 -12.16
N GLN A 123 5.69 5.22 -13.04
CA GLN A 123 5.69 6.64 -13.38
C GLN A 123 5.12 7.53 -12.26
N TRP A 124 4.33 6.96 -11.36
CA TRP A 124 3.69 7.70 -10.27
C TRP A 124 3.87 7.04 -8.90
N LEU A 125 4.85 6.14 -8.76
CA LEU A 125 5.08 5.42 -7.50
C LEU A 125 6.29 5.96 -6.75
N TRP A 126 6.04 6.35 -5.51
CA TRP A 126 7.05 6.64 -4.50
C TRP A 126 7.01 5.58 -3.42
N ARG A 127 8.19 5.18 -2.93
CA ARG A 127 8.35 4.22 -1.84
C ARG A 127 9.04 4.86 -0.64
N PRO A 128 8.81 4.40 0.59
CA PRO A 128 9.57 4.87 1.74
C PRO A 128 11.04 4.48 1.61
N GLU A 129 11.94 5.40 1.97
CA GLU A 129 13.35 5.12 2.22
C GLU A 129 13.48 4.82 3.73
N PRO A 130 13.67 3.56 4.13
CA PRO A 130 13.73 3.19 5.55
C PRO A 130 14.90 3.90 6.24
N LEU A 131 14.67 4.34 7.47
CA LEU A 131 15.75 4.76 8.35
C LEU A 131 16.58 3.54 8.82
N PRO A 132 17.90 3.70 8.98
CA PRO A 132 18.79 2.65 9.47
C PRO A 132 18.51 2.24 10.91
#